data_AF-A0A4Q0SX84-F1
#
_entry.id   AF-A0A4Q0SX84-F1
#
_cell.length_a   1.000
_cell.length_b   1.000
_cell.length_c   1.000
_cell.angle_alpha   90.00
_cell.angle_beta   90.00
_cell.angle_gamma   90.00
#
_symmetry.space_group_name_H-M   'P 1'
#
loop_
_entity.id
_entity.type
_entity.pdbx_description
1 polymer ?
#
loop_
_entity_poly.entity_id
_entity_poly.type
_entity_poly.pdbx_seq_one_letter_code
_entity_poly.pdbx_strand_id
1 'polypeptide(L)'
;MTTFSNSISPRRFIVFTAGLLFAIAPCLASAQLLGPEGIPAKEKKSKQRRESVEWLWQYSPPPADGRENELLQDPRFQPLLKKYLTAPQAFWGPQAGVRRSLADTAFDFLAVPGTVSAENDRYLTITGCVFHFCSNRGLLWVDLNAPQPLMAFAAIDWTTENQPPDDPASTYTLWIFTDQALSPQREDSNRIPSALLKSLQQWAAKPPAGSKHRQNITTAVLVDPDGTPHELSSDVLGINGTDTKKKD
;
A
#
# COMPACT_ATOMS: atom_id res chain seq x y z
N MET A 1 35.31 50.74 -12.08
CA MET A 1 36.69 50.38 -12.50
C MET A 1 36.88 48.97 -11.97
N THR A 2 36.81 47.90 -12.77
CA THR A 2 37.65 47.57 -13.93
C THR A 2 36.88 46.66 -14.90
N THR A 3 37.09 46.87 -16.20
CA THR A 3 36.45 46.22 -17.36
C THR A 3 37.32 45.09 -17.94
N PHE A 4 36.70 44.00 -18.40
CA PHE A 4 37.14 43.05 -19.46
C PHE A 4 35.88 42.21 -19.79
N SER A 5 35.17 42.22 -20.93
CA SER A 5 35.41 42.26 -22.38
C SER A 5 35.81 40.92 -23.02
N ASN A 6 35.06 40.59 -24.09
CA ASN A 6 35.23 39.59 -25.17
C ASN A 6 34.58 38.21 -24.90
N SER A 7 33.95 37.50 -25.85
CA SER A 7 33.84 37.62 -27.31
C SER A 7 32.64 36.82 -27.85
N ILE A 8 32.31 37.05 -29.12
CA ILE A 8 31.11 36.69 -29.89
C ILE A 8 31.33 35.44 -30.78
N SER A 9 30.36 34.49 -30.76
CA SER A 9 29.81 33.64 -31.87
C SER A 9 30.74 32.72 -32.71
N PRO A 10 30.29 31.90 -33.71
CA PRO A 10 28.97 31.27 -34.04
C PRO A 10 29.02 29.75 -34.37
N ARG A 11 27.80 29.17 -34.50
CA ARG A 11 27.30 28.12 -35.44
C ARG A 11 28.23 27.01 -35.97
N ARG A 12 27.76 25.75 -35.89
CA ARG A 12 27.74 24.82 -37.04
C ARG A 12 26.49 23.93 -37.06
N PHE A 13 25.75 24.03 -38.16
CA PHE A 13 24.82 23.04 -38.69
C PHE A 13 25.60 21.81 -39.15
N ILE A 14 25.07 20.61 -38.92
CA ILE A 14 25.30 19.45 -39.80
C ILE A 14 23.96 18.74 -40.02
N VAL A 15 23.55 18.73 -41.29
CA VAL A 15 22.49 17.91 -41.89
C VAL A 15 23.17 16.71 -42.54
N PHE A 16 22.66 15.49 -42.33
CA PHE A 16 22.87 14.29 -43.15
C PHE A 16 21.80 13.27 -42.73
N THR A 17 21.24 12.37 -43.54
CA THR A 17 20.95 12.23 -44.97
C THR A 17 19.91 11.11 -45.02
N ALA A 18 19.01 11.14 -46.01
CA ALA A 18 18.03 10.08 -46.25
C ALA A 18 18.69 8.78 -46.74
N GLY A 19 18.17 7.64 -46.29
CA GLY A 19 18.49 6.31 -46.81
C GLY A 19 17.21 5.50 -46.96
N LEU A 20 16.59 5.62 -48.14
CA LEU A 20 15.46 4.84 -48.61
C LEU A 20 15.98 3.48 -49.11
N LEU A 21 15.54 2.36 -48.52
CA LEU A 21 15.76 1.03 -49.08
C LEU A 21 14.40 0.36 -49.34
N PHE A 22 14.02 0.36 -50.61
CA PHE A 22 12.94 -0.45 -51.17
C PHE A 22 13.40 -1.90 -51.21
N ALA A 23 12.76 -2.77 -50.42
CA ALA A 23 12.86 -4.21 -50.59
C ALA A 23 11.61 -4.71 -51.32
N ILE A 24 11.81 -5.14 -52.57
CA ILE A 24 10.80 -5.78 -53.40
C ILE A 24 10.74 -7.25 -52.97
N ALA A 25 9.65 -7.64 -52.30
CA ALA A 25 9.39 -9.04 -51.96
C ALA A 25 8.52 -9.70 -53.06
N PRO A 26 8.93 -10.85 -53.61
CA PRO A 26 8.15 -11.58 -54.61
C PRO A 26 6.89 -12.23 -53.98
N CYS A 27 5.76 -12.03 -54.65
CA CYS A 27 4.51 -12.74 -54.41
C CYS A 27 4.70 -14.26 -54.56
N LEU A 28 4.55 -14.99 -53.46
CA LEU A 28 4.22 -16.42 -53.49
C LEU A 28 2.73 -16.55 -53.17
N ALA A 29 1.93 -16.78 -54.20
CA ALA A 29 0.54 -17.16 -54.07
C ALA A 29 0.46 -18.57 -53.46
N SER A 30 0.12 -18.66 -52.18
CA SER A 30 -0.33 -19.94 -51.60
C SER A 30 -1.79 -20.16 -51.96
N ALA A 31 -2.03 -21.07 -52.89
CA ALA A 31 -3.33 -21.70 -53.08
C ALA A 31 -3.67 -22.49 -51.81
N GLN A 32 -4.52 -21.93 -50.94
CA GLN A 32 -5.10 -22.67 -49.82
C GLN A 32 -6.40 -23.30 -50.30
N LEU A 33 -6.37 -24.63 -50.42
CA LEU A 33 -7.56 -25.47 -50.56
C LEU A 33 -8.52 -25.16 -49.40
N LEU A 34 -9.77 -24.87 -49.74
CA LEU A 34 -10.91 -24.85 -48.82
C LEU A 34 -11.05 -26.22 -48.16
N GLY A 35 -10.55 -26.35 -46.93
CA GLY A 35 -10.95 -27.40 -46.01
C GLY A 35 -12.33 -27.07 -45.40
N PRO A 36 -13.12 -28.08 -45.00
CA PRO A 36 -14.45 -27.87 -44.42
C PRO A 36 -14.36 -27.04 -43.15
N GLU A 37 -15.25 -26.05 -43.03
CA GLU A 37 -15.39 -25.17 -41.88
C GLU A 37 -15.47 -25.98 -40.57
N GLY A 38 -14.34 -26.02 -39.87
CA GLY A 38 -14.26 -26.51 -38.51
C GLY A 38 -15.04 -25.55 -37.61
N ILE A 39 -16.07 -26.09 -36.97
CA ILE A 39 -16.85 -25.47 -35.90
C ILE A 39 -15.92 -24.68 -34.97
N PRO A 40 -16.17 -23.38 -34.69
CA PRO A 40 -15.31 -22.61 -33.81
C PRO A 40 -15.25 -23.27 -32.44
N ALA A 41 -14.02 -23.63 -32.03
CA ALA A 41 -13.76 -24.16 -30.71
C ALA A 41 -14.30 -23.15 -29.68
N LYS A 42 -15.26 -23.58 -28.86
CA LYS A 42 -15.70 -22.82 -27.69
C LYS A 42 -14.47 -22.46 -26.88
N GLU A 43 -14.12 -21.17 -26.85
CA GLU A 43 -13.15 -20.63 -25.91
C GLU A 43 -13.57 -21.09 -24.52
N LYS A 44 -12.80 -22.03 -23.96
CA LYS A 44 -12.91 -22.36 -22.55
C LYS A 44 -12.60 -21.06 -21.82
N LYS A 45 -13.62 -20.39 -21.30
CA LYS A 45 -13.47 -19.34 -20.29
C LYS A 45 -12.46 -19.88 -19.28
N SER A 46 -11.22 -19.38 -19.33
CA SER A 46 -10.23 -19.75 -18.32
C SER A 46 -10.85 -19.33 -17.01
N LYS A 47 -11.13 -20.29 -16.12
CA LYS A 47 -11.46 -19.97 -14.73
C LYS A 47 -10.36 -19.03 -14.28
N GLN A 48 -10.73 -17.76 -14.06
CA GLN A 48 -9.83 -16.74 -13.55
C GLN A 48 -9.21 -17.35 -12.30
N ARG A 49 -7.92 -17.71 -12.40
CA ARG A 49 -7.21 -18.42 -11.34
C ARG A 49 -7.29 -17.48 -10.15
N ARG A 50 -8.02 -17.88 -9.09
CA ARG A 50 -8.03 -17.15 -7.82
C ARG A 50 -6.58 -16.79 -7.52
N GLU A 51 -6.30 -15.50 -7.49
CA GLU A 51 -4.97 -15.03 -7.15
C GLU A 51 -4.79 -15.38 -5.68
N SER A 52 -4.08 -16.47 -5.43
CA SER A 52 -4.01 -17.05 -4.11
C SER A 52 -3.01 -16.23 -3.30
N VAL A 53 -3.53 -15.32 -2.49
CA VAL A 53 -2.83 -14.72 -1.34
C VAL A 53 -2.72 -15.70 -0.17
N GLU A 54 -3.31 -16.90 -0.30
CA GLU A 54 -3.35 -17.93 0.74
C GLU A 54 -1.97 -18.41 1.17
N TRP A 55 -0.92 -18.21 0.34
CA TRP A 55 0.46 -18.53 0.75
C TRP A 55 0.91 -17.75 1.99
N LEU A 56 0.27 -16.63 2.32
CA LEU A 56 0.55 -15.88 3.54
C LEU A 56 0.22 -16.66 4.82
N TRP A 57 -0.66 -17.68 4.74
CA TRP A 57 -1.03 -18.52 5.89
C TRP A 57 0.16 -19.21 6.55
N GLN A 58 1.22 -19.51 5.82
CA GLN A 58 2.39 -20.18 6.41
C GLN A 58 3.13 -19.32 7.46
N TYR A 59 2.84 -18.01 7.50
CA TYR A 59 3.45 -17.08 8.47
C TYR A 59 2.56 -16.79 9.67
N SER A 60 1.32 -17.28 9.68
CA SER A 60 0.45 -17.16 10.85
C SER A 60 0.97 -18.04 12.00
N PRO A 61 0.52 -17.80 13.24
CA PRO A 61 0.87 -18.65 14.37
C PRO A 61 0.57 -20.13 14.11
N PRO A 62 1.35 -21.06 14.70
CA PRO A 62 2.47 -20.86 15.64
C PRO A 62 3.82 -20.48 14.99
N PRO A 63 4.73 -19.77 15.71
CA PRO A 63 4.70 -19.39 17.13
C PRO A 63 3.72 -18.23 17.43
N ALA A 64 3.55 -17.84 18.70
CA ALA A 64 2.49 -16.92 19.13
C ALA A 64 2.47 -15.58 18.37
N ASP A 65 3.65 -15.04 18.05
CA ASP A 65 3.81 -13.79 17.31
C ASP A 65 3.80 -13.99 15.78
N GLY A 66 3.69 -15.23 15.31
CA GLY A 66 3.78 -15.61 13.90
C GLY A 66 5.22 -15.74 13.42
N ARG A 67 5.42 -15.63 12.10
CA ARG A 67 6.74 -15.72 11.44
C ARG A 67 7.00 -14.47 10.59
N GLU A 68 6.87 -13.32 11.23
CA GLU A 68 7.03 -11.99 10.65
C GLU A 68 8.39 -11.78 9.98
N ASN A 69 9.48 -12.28 10.58
CA ASN A 69 10.81 -12.20 10.02
C ASN A 69 10.95 -13.00 8.71
N GLU A 70 10.36 -14.21 8.66
CA GLU A 70 10.38 -15.05 7.45
C GLU A 70 9.52 -14.42 6.33
N LEU A 71 8.38 -13.80 6.69
CA LEU A 71 7.50 -13.13 5.73
C LEU A 71 8.20 -11.98 4.99
N LEU A 72 8.92 -11.12 5.71
CA LEU A 72 9.63 -9.99 5.09
C LEU A 72 10.77 -10.43 4.17
N GLN A 73 11.30 -11.63 4.39
CA GLN A 73 12.34 -12.23 3.55
C GLN A 73 11.77 -13.01 2.37
N ASP A 74 10.45 -13.27 2.33
CA ASP A 74 9.82 -13.98 1.21
C ASP A 74 9.85 -13.10 -0.06
N PRO A 75 10.47 -13.57 -1.15
CA PRO A 75 10.57 -12.80 -2.40
C PRO A 75 9.22 -12.48 -3.03
N ARG A 76 8.12 -13.15 -2.63
CA ARG A 76 6.76 -12.88 -3.10
C ARG A 76 6.09 -11.73 -2.35
N PHE A 77 6.60 -11.32 -1.19
CA PHE A 77 5.94 -10.33 -0.34
C PHE A 77 5.98 -8.92 -0.94
N GLN A 78 7.15 -8.41 -1.31
CA GLN A 78 7.22 -7.06 -1.90
C GLN A 78 6.47 -6.93 -3.24
N PRO A 79 6.52 -7.91 -4.18
CA PRO A 79 5.65 -7.90 -5.35
C PRO A 79 4.15 -7.91 -5.02
N LEU A 80 3.74 -8.60 -3.95
CA LEU A 80 2.37 -8.58 -3.48
C LEU A 80 1.97 -7.16 -3.06
N LEU A 81 2.78 -6.48 -2.24
CA LEU A 81 2.52 -5.09 -1.84
C LEU A 81 2.39 -4.18 -3.07
N LYS A 82 3.31 -4.29 -4.04
CA LYS A 82 3.29 -3.48 -5.27
C LYS A 82 2.04 -3.69 -6.12
N LYS A 83 1.45 -4.87 -6.03
CA LYS A 83 0.25 -5.21 -6.79
C LYS A 83 -1.02 -4.60 -6.20
N TYR A 84 -1.14 -4.61 -4.87
CA TYR A 84 -2.37 -4.22 -4.18
C TYR A 84 -2.31 -2.78 -3.64
N LEU A 85 -1.13 -2.29 -3.24
CA LEU A 85 -0.97 -0.97 -2.65
C LEU A 85 -0.53 0.04 -3.73
N THR A 86 -1.46 0.38 -4.61
CA THR A 86 -1.20 1.24 -5.78
C THR A 86 -1.56 2.70 -5.59
N ALA A 87 -2.28 3.03 -4.52
CA ALA A 87 -2.71 4.40 -4.26
C ALA A 87 -1.49 5.35 -4.18
N PRO A 88 -1.62 6.58 -4.71
CA PRO A 88 -0.58 7.58 -4.51
C PRO A 88 -0.47 7.91 -3.02
N GLN A 89 0.76 8.02 -2.52
CA GLN A 89 1.03 8.45 -1.15
C GLN A 89 1.91 9.70 -1.19
N ALA A 90 1.44 10.78 -0.56
CA ALA A 90 2.18 12.03 -0.44
C ALA A 90 2.58 12.35 1.01
N PHE A 91 2.17 11.50 1.94
CA PHE A 91 2.17 11.79 3.37
C PHE A 91 3.52 11.45 4.00
N TRP A 92 4.15 10.35 3.59
CA TRP A 92 5.42 9.91 4.14
C TRP A 92 6.58 10.14 3.16
N GLY A 93 7.73 10.50 3.72
CA GLY A 93 8.96 10.74 2.98
C GLY A 93 9.35 12.21 2.90
N PRO A 94 10.39 12.55 2.13
CA PRO A 94 10.93 13.89 2.10
C PRO A 94 9.94 14.88 1.47
N GLN A 95 9.90 16.11 2.02
CA GLN A 95 9.09 17.21 1.49
C GLN A 95 9.54 17.62 0.07
N ALA A 96 10.83 17.45 -0.23
CA ALA A 96 11.43 17.70 -1.54
C ALA A 96 12.05 16.42 -2.11
N GLY A 97 11.78 16.13 -3.38
CA GLY A 97 12.33 14.98 -4.10
C GLY A 97 11.29 13.92 -4.48
N VAL A 98 11.79 12.79 -4.98
CA VAL A 98 10.93 11.67 -5.39
C VAL A 98 10.45 10.93 -4.14
N ARG A 99 9.13 10.97 -3.90
CA ARG A 99 8.49 10.17 -2.84
C ARG A 99 8.48 8.70 -3.24
N ARG A 100 8.61 7.82 -2.24
CA ARG A 100 8.48 6.37 -2.42
C ARG A 100 7.04 5.99 -2.76
N SER A 101 6.87 4.88 -3.46
CA SER A 101 5.56 4.29 -3.71
C SER A 101 4.92 3.84 -2.39
N LEU A 102 3.59 3.73 -2.35
CA LEU A 102 2.89 3.21 -1.16
C LEU A 102 3.38 1.81 -0.78
N ALA A 103 3.63 0.94 -1.75
CA ALA A 103 4.16 -0.39 -1.50
C ALA A 103 5.55 -0.39 -0.84
N ASP A 104 6.47 0.47 -1.30
CA ASP A 104 7.80 0.57 -0.69
C ASP A 104 7.72 1.22 0.69
N THR A 105 6.87 2.22 0.87
CA THR A 105 6.58 2.81 2.19
C THR A 105 5.98 1.76 3.14
N ALA A 106 5.02 0.97 2.69
CA ALA A 106 4.43 -0.10 3.50
C ALA A 106 5.48 -1.13 3.92
N PHE A 107 6.39 -1.49 3.02
CA PHE A 107 7.52 -2.35 3.35
C PHE A 107 8.43 -1.74 4.43
N ASP A 108 8.75 -0.45 4.33
CA ASP A 108 9.55 0.27 5.35
C ASP A 108 8.86 0.27 6.73
N PHE A 109 7.55 0.49 6.76
CA PHE A 109 6.73 0.47 7.97
C PHE A 109 6.58 -0.92 8.60
N LEU A 110 6.91 -1.97 7.87
CA LEU A 110 6.93 -3.34 8.36
C LEU A 110 8.36 -3.82 8.64
N ALA A 111 9.39 -3.01 8.38
CA ALA A 111 10.80 -3.43 8.37
C ALA A 111 11.33 -3.87 9.74
N VAL A 112 10.89 -3.24 10.83
CA VAL A 112 11.06 -3.79 12.19
C VAL A 112 9.83 -4.62 12.47
N PRO A 113 9.93 -5.96 12.47
CA PRO A 113 8.75 -6.80 12.53
C PRO A 113 8.09 -6.74 13.92
N GLY A 114 6.76 -6.67 13.92
CA GLY A 114 5.93 -6.80 15.11
C GLY A 114 5.42 -8.23 15.23
N THR A 115 4.17 -8.44 14.82
CA THR A 115 3.50 -9.76 14.87
C THR A 115 2.76 -10.04 13.56
N VAL A 116 2.67 -11.31 13.19
CA VAL A 116 1.66 -11.84 12.26
C VAL A 116 0.60 -12.57 13.08
N SER A 117 -0.64 -12.11 13.01
CA SER A 117 -1.79 -12.73 13.67
C SER A 117 -2.86 -13.11 12.66
N ALA A 118 -3.51 -14.25 12.88
CA ALA A 118 -4.66 -14.69 12.12
C ALA A 118 -5.95 -14.58 12.95
N GLU A 119 -7.02 -14.12 12.32
CA GLU A 119 -8.35 -14.06 12.95
C GLU A 119 -9.40 -14.75 12.06
N ASN A 120 -10.28 -15.54 12.71
CA ASN A 120 -11.44 -16.20 12.10
C ASN A 120 -11.08 -17.05 10.86
N ASP A 121 -9.88 -17.65 10.83
CA ASP A 121 -9.37 -18.44 9.71
C ASP A 121 -9.54 -17.76 8.34
N ARG A 122 -9.49 -16.41 8.33
CA ARG A 122 -9.76 -15.60 7.14
C ARG A 122 -8.88 -14.37 7.04
N TYR A 123 -8.65 -13.69 8.14
CA TYR A 123 -7.99 -12.40 8.16
C TYR A 123 -6.57 -12.55 8.68
N LEU A 124 -5.62 -11.95 7.98
CA LEU A 124 -4.24 -11.85 8.44
C LEU A 124 -3.93 -10.40 8.77
N THR A 125 -3.31 -10.17 9.92
CA THR A 125 -2.79 -8.86 10.33
C THR A 125 -1.29 -8.99 10.57
N ILE A 126 -0.51 -8.18 9.87
CA ILE A 126 0.95 -8.12 9.95
C ILE A 126 1.30 -6.73 10.46
N THR A 127 2.04 -6.63 11.55
CA THR A 127 2.39 -5.34 12.16
C THR A 127 3.89 -5.14 12.16
N GLY A 128 4.32 -3.88 12.23
CA GLY A 128 5.72 -3.52 12.35
C GLY A 128 5.88 -2.03 12.60
N CYS A 129 7.12 -1.57 12.50
CA CYS A 129 7.41 -0.15 12.50
C CYS A 129 8.60 0.19 11.60
N VAL A 130 8.79 1.49 11.36
CA VAL A 130 9.94 2.01 10.62
C VAL A 130 11.23 1.78 11.40
N PHE A 131 12.26 1.29 10.71
CA PHE A 131 13.58 1.07 11.28
C PHE A 131 14.14 2.33 11.92
N HIS A 132 14.63 2.21 13.16
CA HIS A 132 15.07 3.31 14.03
C HIS A 132 14.02 4.38 14.40
N PHE A 133 12.75 4.24 13.98
CA PHE A 133 11.70 5.22 14.29
C PHE A 133 10.35 4.56 14.56
N CYS A 134 10.28 3.82 15.66
CA CYS A 134 9.16 2.92 15.94
C CYS A 134 7.86 3.60 16.38
N SER A 135 7.89 4.93 16.57
CA SER A 135 6.69 5.77 16.66
C SER A 135 5.90 5.78 15.34
N ASN A 136 6.57 5.56 14.21
CA ASN A 136 5.88 5.28 12.95
C ASN A 136 5.67 3.78 12.83
N ARG A 137 4.51 3.32 13.29
CA ARG A 137 4.09 1.91 13.22
C ARG A 137 3.11 1.69 12.08
N GLY A 138 3.17 0.49 11.50
CA GLY A 138 2.32 0.03 10.42
C GLY A 138 1.54 -1.23 10.76
N LEU A 139 0.45 -1.42 10.04
CA LEU A 139 -0.40 -2.59 10.05
C LEU A 139 -0.82 -2.89 8.61
N LEU A 140 -0.53 -4.09 8.13
CA LEU A 140 -1.08 -4.64 6.90
C LEU A 140 -2.14 -5.66 7.26
N TRP A 141 -3.33 -5.49 6.71
CA TRP A 141 -4.47 -6.39 6.89
C TRP A 141 -4.86 -7.00 5.55
N VAL A 142 -5.14 -8.30 5.54
CA VAL A 142 -5.48 -9.04 4.32
C VAL A 142 -6.68 -9.96 4.56
N ASP A 143 -7.70 -9.87 3.70
CA ASP A 143 -8.76 -10.87 3.60
C ASP A 143 -8.34 -12.01 2.66
N LEU A 144 -7.95 -13.14 3.24
CA LEU A 144 -7.39 -14.27 2.51
C LEU A 144 -8.47 -15.16 1.85
N ASN A 145 -9.75 -14.97 2.15
CA ASN A 145 -10.83 -15.88 1.72
C ASN A 145 -11.91 -15.21 0.86
N ALA A 146 -11.76 -13.92 0.53
CA ALA A 146 -12.64 -13.25 -0.40
C ALA A 146 -12.39 -13.68 -1.86
N PRO A 147 -13.42 -13.67 -2.74
CA PRO A 147 -13.23 -13.92 -4.19
C PRO A 147 -12.22 -12.96 -4.83
N GLN A 148 -12.17 -11.73 -4.32
CA GLN A 148 -11.14 -10.73 -4.58
C GLN A 148 -10.55 -10.34 -3.22
N PRO A 149 -9.29 -10.70 -2.92
CA PRO A 149 -8.65 -10.33 -1.66
C PRO A 149 -8.73 -8.81 -1.47
N LEU A 150 -9.11 -8.38 -0.28
CA LEU A 150 -9.00 -6.99 0.15
C LEU A 150 -7.71 -6.85 0.96
N MET A 151 -6.89 -5.89 0.60
CA MET A 151 -5.68 -5.52 1.31
C MET A 151 -5.78 -4.07 1.79
N ALA A 152 -5.55 -3.89 3.09
CA ALA A 152 -5.50 -2.57 3.70
C ALA A 152 -4.15 -2.36 4.37
N PHE A 153 -3.48 -1.25 4.06
CA PHE A 153 -2.30 -0.81 4.78
C PHE A 153 -2.63 0.41 5.62
N ALA A 154 -2.46 0.31 6.92
CA ALA A 154 -2.66 1.38 7.87
C ALA A 154 -1.35 1.76 8.53
N ALA A 155 -1.09 3.05 8.67
CA ALA A 155 0.11 3.54 9.32
C ALA A 155 -0.14 4.87 10.03
N ILE A 156 0.61 5.07 11.10
CA ILE A 156 0.52 6.27 11.91
C ILE A 156 1.61 7.26 11.52
N ASP A 157 1.23 8.53 11.45
CA ASP A 157 2.11 9.66 11.24
C ASP A 157 2.02 10.63 12.43
N TRP A 158 3.17 11.07 12.92
CA TRP A 158 3.27 12.04 14.02
C TRP A 158 3.07 13.46 13.50
N THR A 159 2.10 14.19 14.03
CA THR A 159 1.65 15.47 13.46
C THR A 159 2.01 16.71 14.28
N THR A 160 2.57 16.54 15.48
CA THR A 160 2.89 17.69 16.35
C THR A 160 4.34 18.11 16.21
N GLU A 161 4.66 19.09 15.35
CA GLU A 161 6.03 19.57 15.09
C GLU A 161 6.83 19.98 16.35
N ASN A 162 6.15 20.29 17.47
CA ASN A 162 6.76 20.81 18.70
C ASN A 162 6.84 19.82 19.88
N GLN A 163 6.46 18.55 19.70
CA GLN A 163 6.50 17.56 20.78
C GLN A 163 7.18 16.28 20.31
N PRO A 164 8.17 15.73 21.03
CA PRO A 164 8.81 14.51 20.58
C PRO A 164 7.78 13.36 20.51
N PRO A 165 7.97 12.38 19.63
CA PRO A 165 6.94 11.36 19.38
C PRO A 165 6.72 10.43 20.59
N ASP A 166 7.61 10.41 21.58
CA ASP A 166 7.41 9.69 22.84
C ASP A 166 6.63 10.49 23.90
N ASP A 167 6.32 11.77 23.64
CA ASP A 167 5.46 12.59 24.52
C ASP A 167 4.02 12.04 24.55
N PRO A 168 3.43 11.79 25.73
CA PRO A 168 2.03 11.40 25.85
C PRO A 168 1.02 12.38 25.23
N ALA A 169 1.39 13.65 25.09
CA ALA A 169 0.55 14.68 24.48
C ALA A 169 0.67 14.73 22.95
N SER A 170 1.65 14.03 22.35
CA SER A 170 1.86 14.02 20.91
C SER A 170 0.65 13.44 20.19
N THR A 171 0.15 14.17 19.19
CA THR A 171 -0.97 13.74 18.36
C THR A 171 -0.50 13.06 17.08
N TYR A 172 -1.38 12.22 16.56
CA TYR A 172 -1.10 11.33 15.47
C TYR A 172 -2.26 11.25 14.48
N THR A 173 -1.93 11.10 13.21
CA THR A 173 -2.89 10.78 12.15
C THR A 173 -2.75 9.31 11.77
N LEU A 174 -3.88 8.60 11.71
CA LEU A 174 -3.96 7.25 11.15
C LEU A 174 -4.36 7.32 9.67
N TRP A 175 -3.45 6.94 8.78
CA TRP A 175 -3.75 6.78 7.36
C TRP A 175 -4.07 5.33 7.07
N ILE A 176 -5.14 5.07 6.30
CA ILE A 176 -5.60 3.73 5.93
C ILE A 176 -5.76 3.70 4.42
N PHE A 177 -4.93 2.95 3.73
CA PHE A 177 -4.98 2.76 2.29
C PHE A 177 -5.60 1.41 1.97
N THR A 178 -6.48 1.36 0.99
CA THR A 178 -7.10 0.10 0.54
C THR A 178 -6.90 -0.11 -0.95
N ASP A 179 -6.82 -1.36 -1.38
CA ASP A 179 -6.72 -1.74 -2.80
C ASP A 179 -8.08 -1.67 -3.53
N GLN A 180 -9.16 -1.47 -2.77
CA GLN A 180 -10.53 -1.29 -3.25
C GLN A 180 -11.10 -0.02 -2.63
N ALA A 181 -11.89 0.74 -3.37
CA ALA A 181 -12.58 1.90 -2.81
C ALA A 181 -13.55 1.42 -1.71
N LEU A 182 -13.57 2.04 -0.55
CA LEU A 182 -14.47 1.67 0.55
C LEU A 182 -15.26 2.89 1.01
N SER A 183 -16.49 2.65 1.46
CA SER A 183 -17.31 3.70 2.03
C SER A 183 -17.04 3.89 3.53
N PRO A 184 -16.86 5.13 4.01
CA PRO A 184 -16.81 5.42 5.44
C PRO A 184 -18.19 5.33 6.11
N GLN A 185 -19.29 5.32 5.34
CA GLN A 185 -20.65 5.21 5.87
C GLN A 185 -21.01 3.74 6.19
N ARG A 186 -21.53 3.50 7.41
CA ARG A 186 -21.85 2.14 7.90
C ARG A 186 -22.98 1.43 7.15
N GLU A 187 -23.86 2.18 6.51
CA GLU A 187 -25.04 1.66 5.81
C GLU A 187 -24.73 1.24 4.36
N ASP A 188 -23.55 1.60 3.84
CA ASP A 188 -23.20 1.30 2.47
C ASP A 188 -22.80 -0.17 2.31
N SER A 189 -23.13 -0.74 1.15
CA SER A 189 -22.82 -2.12 0.80
C SER A 189 -21.32 -2.39 0.70
N ASN A 190 -20.53 -1.35 0.43
CA ASN A 190 -19.07 -1.39 0.30
C ASN A 190 -18.36 -0.68 1.46
N ARG A 191 -18.95 -0.73 2.66
CA ARG A 191 -18.38 -0.15 3.88
C ARG A 191 -17.07 -0.83 4.31
N ILE A 192 -16.31 -0.14 5.17
CA ILE A 192 -15.14 -0.71 5.84
C ILE A 192 -15.51 -2.02 6.59
N PRO A 193 -14.82 -3.15 6.34
CA PRO A 193 -15.09 -4.39 7.05
C PRO A 193 -14.91 -4.26 8.57
N SER A 194 -15.85 -4.81 9.33
CA SER A 194 -15.77 -4.81 10.81
C SER A 194 -14.53 -5.51 11.35
N ALA A 195 -14.05 -6.55 10.65
CA ALA A 195 -12.80 -7.25 10.99
C ALA A 195 -11.57 -6.36 10.83
N LEU A 196 -11.54 -5.48 9.82
CA LEU A 196 -10.47 -4.48 9.66
C LEU A 196 -10.53 -3.46 10.80
N LEU A 197 -11.72 -2.90 11.10
CA LEU A 197 -11.89 -1.96 12.21
C LEU A 197 -11.46 -2.57 13.55
N LYS A 198 -11.83 -3.82 13.82
CA LYS A 198 -11.40 -4.55 15.03
C LYS A 198 -9.88 -4.71 15.09
N SER A 199 -9.24 -5.06 13.98
CA SER A 199 -7.78 -5.21 13.90
C SER A 199 -7.07 -3.88 14.18
N LEU A 200 -7.59 -2.78 13.61
CA LEU A 200 -7.09 -1.42 13.85
C LEU A 200 -7.23 -1.01 15.31
N GLN A 201 -8.38 -1.26 15.93
CA GLN A 201 -8.61 -0.97 17.35
C GLN A 201 -7.63 -1.72 18.26
N GLN A 202 -7.48 -3.02 18.03
CA GLN A 202 -6.58 -3.87 18.83
C GLN A 202 -5.12 -3.42 18.69
N TRP A 203 -4.70 -3.08 17.47
CA TRP A 203 -3.36 -2.57 17.20
C TRP A 203 -3.12 -1.20 17.81
N ALA A 204 -4.04 -0.25 17.62
CA ALA A 204 -3.95 1.10 18.18
C ALA A 204 -3.93 1.11 19.71
N ALA A 205 -4.62 0.15 20.34
CA ALA A 205 -4.66 -0.03 21.79
C ALA A 205 -3.33 -0.51 22.41
N LYS A 206 -2.41 -1.06 21.62
CA LYS A 206 -1.08 -1.45 22.12
C LYS A 206 -0.15 -0.23 22.10
N PRO A 207 0.71 0.00 23.09
CA PRO A 207 1.78 0.99 22.97
C PRO A 207 2.82 0.51 21.93
N PRO A 208 3.54 1.43 21.25
CA PRO A 208 4.71 1.08 20.45
C PRO A 208 5.77 0.35 21.28
N ALA A 209 6.59 -0.48 20.62
CA ALA A 209 7.68 -1.18 21.29
C ALA A 209 8.61 -0.17 22.00
N GLY A 210 8.91 -0.42 23.28
CA GLY A 210 9.73 0.48 24.10
C GLY A 210 8.98 1.68 24.70
N SER A 211 7.72 1.91 24.36
CA SER A 211 6.88 2.95 24.97
C SER A 211 5.92 2.38 26.02
N LYS A 212 5.59 3.19 27.02
CA LYS A 212 4.51 2.91 28.00
C LYS A 212 3.20 3.59 27.63
N HIS A 213 3.21 4.47 26.63
CA HIS A 213 2.08 5.30 26.26
C HIS A 213 1.48 4.83 24.95
N ARG A 214 0.14 4.87 24.89
CA ARG A 214 -0.59 4.69 23.63
C ARG A 214 -0.44 5.97 22.82
N GLN A 215 -0.36 5.83 21.51
CA GLN A 215 -0.34 6.99 20.62
C GLN A 215 -1.73 7.61 20.56
N ASN A 216 -1.80 8.92 20.78
CA ASN A 216 -3.04 9.69 20.75
C ASN A 216 -3.43 9.99 19.29
N ILE A 217 -4.16 9.06 18.67
CA ILE A 217 -4.64 9.19 17.28
C ILE A 217 -5.86 10.11 17.28
N THR A 218 -5.68 11.35 16.80
CA THR A 218 -6.75 12.37 16.80
C THR A 218 -7.48 12.44 15.47
N THR A 219 -6.82 12.00 14.40
CA THR A 219 -7.34 12.09 13.03
C THR A 219 -7.13 10.75 12.35
N ALA A 220 -8.07 10.38 11.49
CA ALA A 220 -7.90 9.21 10.66
C ALA A 220 -8.53 9.40 9.28
N VAL A 221 -7.84 8.90 8.27
CA VAL A 221 -8.18 9.11 6.87
C VAL A 221 -8.10 7.78 6.14
N LEU A 222 -9.22 7.38 5.54
CA LEU A 222 -9.28 6.31 4.56
C LEU A 222 -8.89 6.88 3.19
N VAL A 223 -8.05 6.19 2.45
CA VAL A 223 -7.57 6.62 1.13
C VAL A 223 -7.89 5.53 0.13
N ASP A 224 -8.71 5.88 -0.86
CA ASP A 224 -9.10 4.98 -1.94
C ASP A 224 -7.92 4.69 -2.90
N PRO A 225 -8.04 3.66 -3.77
CA PRO A 225 -6.98 3.30 -4.73
C PRO A 225 -6.57 4.43 -5.69
N ASP A 226 -7.45 5.39 -5.95
CA ASP A 226 -7.18 6.56 -6.80
C ASP A 226 -6.50 7.70 -6.03
N GLY A 227 -6.35 7.57 -4.70
CA GLY A 227 -5.78 8.58 -3.82
C GLY A 227 -6.79 9.50 -3.16
N THR A 228 -8.09 9.30 -3.37
CA THR A 228 -9.14 10.14 -2.77
C THR A 228 -9.18 9.92 -1.26
N PRO A 229 -8.97 10.97 -0.43
CA PRO A 229 -9.04 10.85 1.02
C PRO A 229 -10.47 11.03 1.55
N HIS A 230 -10.83 10.24 2.54
CA HIS A 230 -12.07 10.27 3.30
C HIS A 230 -11.77 10.32 4.79
N GLU A 231 -12.11 11.43 5.45
CA GLU A 231 -11.95 11.54 6.89
C GLU A 231 -12.93 10.58 7.60
N LEU A 232 -12.41 9.79 8.54
CA LEU A 232 -13.20 8.86 9.34
C LEU A 232 -13.59 9.53 10.66
N SER A 233 -14.88 9.45 11.00
CA SER A 233 -15.31 9.89 12.32
C SER A 233 -14.73 8.98 13.41
N SER A 234 -14.51 9.55 14.59
CA SER A 234 -14.03 8.82 15.76
C SER A 234 -14.91 7.62 16.13
N ASP A 235 -16.22 7.74 15.91
CA ASP A 235 -17.20 6.67 16.12
C ASP A 235 -16.98 5.45 15.19
N VAL A 236 -16.51 5.68 13.96
CA VAL A 236 -16.25 4.59 12.99
C VAL A 236 -15.06 3.76 13.45
N LEU A 237 -14.03 4.41 13.97
CA LEU A 237 -12.80 3.73 14.35
C LEU A 237 -12.84 3.13 15.74
N GLY A 238 -13.59 3.69 16.68
CA GLY A 238 -13.57 3.24 18.08
C GLY A 238 -12.18 3.32 18.72
N ILE A 239 -11.31 4.19 18.18
CA ILE A 239 -9.91 4.39 18.62
C ILE A 239 -9.82 5.50 19.68
N ASN A 240 -10.88 6.30 19.88
CA ASN A 240 -10.93 7.32 20.91
C ASN A 240 -11.52 6.80 22.22
N GLY A 241 -10.63 6.49 23.15
CA GLY A 241 -10.92 6.35 24.58
C GLY A 241 -10.22 7.46 25.35
N THR A 242 -10.66 8.71 25.23
CA THR A 242 -10.48 9.62 26.35
C THR A 242 -11.56 9.26 27.37
N ASP A 243 -11.16 8.56 28.43
CA ASP A 243 -11.82 8.67 29.73
C ASP A 243 -11.76 10.15 30.15
N THR A 244 -12.61 10.99 29.59
CA THR A 244 -13.04 12.20 30.28
C THR A 244 -13.95 11.73 31.41
N LYS A 245 -13.32 11.27 32.50
CA LYS A 245 -13.96 11.30 33.81
C LYS A 245 -14.38 12.74 34.03
N LYS A 246 -15.65 13.00 33.80
CA LYS A 246 -16.36 14.18 34.28
C LYS A 246 -16.14 14.20 35.79
N LYS A 247 -15.25 15.07 36.27
CA LYS A 247 -15.23 15.44 37.68
C LYS A 247 -16.49 16.26 37.89
N ASP A 248 -17.45 15.66 38.58
CA ASP A 248 -18.49 16.40 39.30
C ASP A 248 -17.84 17.20 40.46
#